data_AF-A0A9D3PBF4-F1
#
_entry.id   AF-A0A9D3PBF4-F1
#
_cell.length_a   1.000
_cell.length_b   1.000
_cell.length_c   1.000
_cell.angle_alpha   90.00
_cell.angle_beta   90.00
_cell.angle_gamma   90.00
#
_symmetry.space_group_name_H-M   'P 1'
#
loop_
_entity.id
_entity.type
_entity.pdbx_description
1 polymer ?
#
loop_
_entity_poly.entity_id
_entity_poly.type
_entity_poly.pdbx_seq_one_letter_code
_entity_poly.pdbx_strand_id
1 'polypeptide(L)'
;MASDGSQSQDPQKKKKKTSKKGKGEDVKDTEVQVEVQVERLTACGHNALQQGDRLKALEYFKKAFKAAVTLNKNKVQRACAFNLGAAYVEAGKPQKGLDFLSQAETGERGERVADLQFNLAAAHEALDDHIQAVRHYQQAAHLYRSQGDGSSEGDTCIRLAHCHLRRKEWNDATENYLRAAESYKVAGKMDSAAVALKDAGNHMLKCDCFSADDVISVLTECLELSAKITEPETLGKLYNSVGLSFSQLKLFPEASECYELALPLVRSTPRRLAVVMQNLGAVHNSLAQYRKALEYHREAAALHGSLGSRRAQGCCFCNLAYALSELGELEEAGESYLHAQQAFKDSDDSSGHWQACEGLGGIKLRLRDPDKAILYYKQALVLLSKCKDVSSSVQESLVNKLSEALQLKLAIQQRVPPVRQTIKERNRQHLRIAQRRNTEEMMAEQRRKEPLNSHRVEEKESRPTETSSQRKPPGDMISSRATQTVRPDYVNALPEANRNLNNTYEKPCLEYNNPTDSHLGDFISQQDEATCETSRQNQLEISSASPEEESTEALPSAHLPNEESTSINRTVKSRFCTVM
;
A
#
# COMPACT_ATOMS: atom_id res chain seq x y z
N MET A 1 -93.24 77.10 -8.89
CA MET A 1 -92.73 76.01 -9.75
C MET A 1 -91.23 75.90 -9.52
N ALA A 2 -90.78 74.71 -9.13
CA ALA A 2 -89.41 74.16 -9.06
C ALA A 2 -88.30 75.08 -8.48
N SER A 3 -87.87 74.92 -7.22
CA SER A 3 -87.00 73.85 -6.64
C SER A 3 -85.58 74.37 -6.45
N ASP A 4 -85.28 74.86 -5.24
CA ASP A 4 -84.26 74.35 -4.29
C ASP A 4 -82.82 74.82 -4.58
N GLY A 5 -82.01 75.31 -3.64
CA GLY A 5 -82.19 75.45 -2.19
C GLY A 5 -80.86 75.88 -1.54
N SER A 6 -80.99 76.85 -0.62
CA SER A 6 -80.22 77.09 0.62
C SER A 6 -78.73 77.50 0.62
N GLN A 7 -78.53 78.55 1.42
CA GLN A 7 -77.33 79.25 1.85
C GLN A 7 -76.63 78.60 3.07
N SER A 8 -75.44 79.14 3.37
CA SER A 8 -74.93 79.54 4.71
C SER A 8 -73.84 78.68 5.39
N GLN A 9 -73.13 79.34 6.31
CA GLN A 9 -71.68 79.36 6.54
C GLN A 9 -71.15 78.46 7.68
N ASP A 10 -69.85 78.12 7.57
CA ASP A 10 -68.81 77.86 8.62
C ASP A 10 -68.96 76.69 9.63
N PRO A 11 -67.89 76.20 10.31
CA PRO A 11 -66.46 76.54 10.26
C PRO A 11 -65.46 75.35 10.16
N GLN A 12 -64.18 75.71 10.02
CA GLN A 12 -62.96 74.90 10.10
C GLN A 12 -62.98 73.68 11.06
N LYS A 13 -62.70 72.49 10.52
CA LYS A 13 -62.11 71.36 11.28
C LYS A 13 -60.78 70.94 10.63
N LYS A 14 -59.66 71.31 11.27
CA LYS A 14 -58.33 70.74 11.00
C LYS A 14 -58.36 69.22 11.24
N LYS A 15 -58.57 68.42 10.20
CA LYS A 15 -58.20 66.99 10.22
C LYS A 15 -56.69 66.89 9.97
N LYS A 16 -55.92 66.58 11.01
CA LYS A 16 -54.58 65.99 10.88
C LYS A 16 -54.71 64.73 10.02
N LYS A 17 -54.41 64.82 8.72
CA LYS A 17 -54.01 63.66 7.92
C LYS A 17 -52.63 63.25 8.42
N THR A 18 -52.57 62.32 9.37
CA THR A 18 -51.35 61.56 9.62
C THR A 18 -51.06 60.74 8.37
N SER A 19 -50.03 61.16 7.64
CA SER A 19 -49.36 60.40 6.60
C SER A 19 -49.01 59.01 7.12
N LYS A 20 -49.78 58.00 6.70
CA LYS A 20 -49.41 56.58 6.70
C LYS A 20 -49.14 56.21 5.24
N LYS A 21 -48.14 56.83 4.62
CA LYS A 21 -47.73 56.49 3.24
C LYS A 21 -46.22 56.38 2.99
N GLY A 22 -45.36 56.58 4.00
CA GLY A 22 -43.90 56.43 3.86
C GLY A 22 -43.31 55.14 4.43
N LYS A 23 -43.93 54.49 5.42
CA LYS A 23 -43.31 53.34 6.12
C LYS A 23 -43.29 52.02 5.33
N GLY A 24 -44.05 51.90 4.25
CA GLY A 24 -44.13 50.65 3.46
C GLY A 24 -43.14 50.58 2.29
N GLU A 25 -42.67 51.73 1.80
CA GLU A 25 -41.67 51.82 0.73
C GLU A 25 -40.25 51.71 1.30
N ASP A 26 -39.95 52.44 2.38
CA ASP A 26 -38.64 52.37 3.08
C ASP A 26 -38.31 50.96 3.62
N VAL A 27 -39.32 50.21 4.08
CA VAL A 27 -39.15 48.83 4.57
C VAL A 27 -38.91 47.85 3.44
N LYS A 28 -39.57 48.03 2.28
CA LYS A 28 -39.32 47.20 1.10
C LYS A 28 -37.95 47.48 0.50
N ASP A 29 -37.53 48.73 0.47
CA ASP A 29 -36.19 49.11 -0.03
C ASP A 29 -35.08 48.57 0.89
N THR A 30 -35.30 48.54 2.21
CA THR A 30 -34.36 47.92 3.15
C THR A 30 -34.36 46.40 3.09
N GLU A 31 -35.51 45.73 2.91
CA GLU A 31 -35.57 44.28 2.68
C GLU A 31 -34.82 43.88 1.40
N VAL A 32 -35.04 44.60 0.30
CA VAL A 32 -34.35 44.34 -0.98
C VAL A 32 -32.84 44.56 -0.85
N GLN A 33 -32.40 45.59 -0.12
CA GLN A 33 -30.97 45.82 0.14
C GLN A 33 -30.33 44.67 0.93
N VAL A 34 -31.02 44.12 1.92
CA VAL A 34 -30.51 43.00 2.72
C VAL A 34 -30.51 41.70 1.90
N GLU A 35 -31.47 41.49 1.00
CA GLU A 35 -31.45 40.35 0.05
C GLU A 35 -30.24 40.41 -0.88
N VAL A 36 -30.00 41.56 -1.51
CA VAL A 36 -28.81 41.80 -2.36
C VAL A 36 -27.52 41.58 -1.56
N GLN A 37 -27.51 41.97 -0.29
CA GLN A 37 -26.37 41.74 0.59
C GLN A 37 -26.15 40.24 0.88
N VAL A 38 -27.22 39.47 1.15
CA VAL A 38 -27.15 38.01 1.36
C VAL A 38 -26.63 37.33 0.09
N GLU A 39 -27.17 37.67 -1.08
CA GLU A 39 -26.72 37.16 -2.37
C GLU A 39 -25.23 37.44 -2.59
N ARG A 40 -24.79 38.70 -2.42
CA ARG A 40 -23.39 39.07 -2.57
C ARG A 40 -22.47 38.30 -1.61
N LEU A 41 -22.85 38.19 -0.34
CA LEU A 41 -22.06 37.47 0.66
C LEU A 41 -21.96 35.98 0.35
N THR A 42 -23.06 35.35 -0.07
CA THR A 42 -23.05 33.94 -0.47
C THR A 42 -22.20 33.74 -1.72
N ALA A 43 -22.25 34.63 -2.71
CA ALA A 43 -21.38 34.60 -3.88
C ALA A 43 -19.89 34.73 -3.51
N CYS A 44 -19.55 35.66 -2.60
CA CYS A 44 -18.19 35.75 -2.05
C CYS A 44 -17.75 34.47 -1.35
N GLY A 45 -18.66 33.81 -0.62
CA GLY A 45 -18.42 32.51 0.00
C GLY A 45 -18.07 31.42 -1.03
N HIS A 46 -18.87 31.29 -2.09
CA HIS A 46 -18.59 30.34 -3.17
C HIS A 46 -17.27 30.64 -3.89
N ASN A 47 -16.98 31.92 -4.17
CA ASN A 47 -15.70 32.31 -4.77
C ASN A 47 -14.51 31.96 -3.88
N ALA A 48 -14.64 32.13 -2.55
CA ALA A 48 -13.60 31.73 -1.61
C ALA A 48 -13.39 30.21 -1.60
N LEU A 49 -14.46 29.41 -1.71
CA LEU A 49 -14.35 27.94 -1.86
C LEU A 49 -13.65 27.54 -3.15
N GLN A 50 -13.96 28.21 -4.27
CA GLN A 50 -13.28 27.99 -5.56
C GLN A 50 -11.79 28.32 -5.48
N GLN A 51 -11.40 29.27 -4.64
CA GLN A 51 -9.99 29.61 -4.35
C GLN A 51 -9.34 28.69 -3.31
N GLY A 52 -10.08 27.73 -2.74
CA GLY A 52 -9.61 26.82 -1.69
C GLY A 52 -9.55 27.43 -0.29
N ASP A 53 -10.02 28.67 -0.10
CA ASP A 53 -9.99 29.36 1.18
C ASP A 53 -11.26 29.08 2.01
N ARG A 54 -11.24 27.93 2.68
CA ARG A 54 -12.37 27.43 3.49
C ARG A 54 -12.70 28.35 4.67
N LEU A 55 -11.70 29.00 5.26
CA LEU A 55 -11.90 29.89 6.42
C LEU A 55 -12.57 31.20 6.00
N LYS A 56 -12.15 31.81 4.89
CA LYS A 56 -12.85 32.97 4.32
C LYS A 56 -14.25 32.61 3.86
N ALA A 57 -14.44 31.47 3.21
CA ALA A 57 -15.76 30.99 2.83
C ALA A 57 -16.69 30.89 4.05
N LEU A 58 -16.22 30.24 5.11
CA LEU A 58 -16.94 30.14 6.37
C LEU A 58 -17.28 31.53 6.96
N GLU A 59 -16.38 32.51 6.90
CA GLU A 59 -16.65 33.86 7.36
C GLU A 59 -17.77 34.54 6.54
N TYR A 60 -17.72 34.43 5.22
CA TYR A 60 -18.75 34.97 4.32
C TYR A 60 -20.11 34.32 4.57
N PHE A 61 -20.18 33.00 4.71
CA PHE A 61 -21.44 32.30 5.01
C PHE A 61 -21.99 32.66 6.38
N LYS A 62 -21.14 32.90 7.40
CA LYS A 62 -21.60 33.44 8.70
C LYS A 62 -22.23 34.82 8.56
N LYS A 63 -21.60 35.72 7.79
CA LYS A 63 -22.13 37.06 7.53
C LYS A 63 -23.46 36.98 6.77
N ALA A 64 -23.55 36.11 5.76
CA ALA A 64 -24.77 35.88 5.00
C ALA A 64 -25.91 35.37 5.88
N PHE A 65 -25.65 34.37 6.73
CA PHE A 65 -26.66 33.84 7.65
C PHE A 65 -27.16 34.90 8.63
N LYS A 66 -26.25 35.71 9.20
CA LYS A 66 -26.64 36.84 10.07
C LYS A 66 -27.56 37.83 9.35
N ALA A 67 -27.25 38.18 8.11
CA ALA A 67 -28.11 39.04 7.30
C ALA A 67 -29.46 38.37 6.98
N ALA A 68 -29.47 37.08 6.65
CA ALA A 68 -30.69 36.33 6.36
C ALA A 68 -31.66 36.24 7.55
N VAL A 69 -31.14 36.12 8.79
CA VAL A 69 -31.96 36.16 10.01
C VAL A 69 -32.70 37.49 10.15
N THR A 70 -32.14 38.60 9.67
CA THR A 70 -32.82 39.91 9.72
C THR A 70 -33.97 40.07 8.73
N LEU A 71 -33.99 39.29 7.64
CA LEU A 71 -35.06 39.31 6.63
C LEU A 71 -36.34 38.60 7.07
N ASN A 72 -36.28 37.76 8.12
CA ASN A 72 -37.38 36.92 8.59
C ASN A 72 -38.07 36.08 7.47
N LYS A 73 -37.32 35.76 6.40
CA LYS A 73 -37.75 34.90 5.30
C LYS A 73 -37.20 33.49 5.49
N ASN A 74 -38.07 32.57 5.91
CA ASN A 74 -37.68 31.19 6.24
C ASN A 74 -36.90 30.48 5.12
N LYS A 75 -37.26 30.68 3.84
CA LYS A 75 -36.57 30.04 2.71
C LYS A 75 -35.10 30.48 2.60
N VAL A 76 -34.83 31.78 2.69
CA VAL A 76 -33.48 32.38 2.60
C VAL A 76 -32.66 31.97 3.81
N GLN A 77 -33.25 32.03 5.01
CA GLN A 77 -32.59 31.63 6.25
C GLN A 77 -32.15 30.16 6.21
N ARG A 78 -33.01 29.25 5.75
CA ARG A 78 -32.68 27.81 5.63
C ARG A 78 -31.58 27.55 4.60
N ALA A 79 -31.60 28.24 3.46
CA ALA A 79 -30.53 28.12 2.46
C ALA A 79 -29.18 28.67 2.97
N CYS A 80 -29.19 29.76 3.74
CA CYS A 80 -27.99 30.24 4.41
C CYS A 80 -27.52 29.29 5.52
N ALA A 81 -28.44 28.68 6.29
CA ALA A 81 -28.12 27.67 7.30
C ALA A 81 -27.45 26.45 6.67
N PHE A 82 -27.98 25.99 5.53
CA PHE A 82 -27.41 24.91 4.73
C PHE A 82 -25.96 25.18 4.35
N ASN A 83 -25.69 26.32 3.68
CA ASN A 83 -24.34 26.68 3.24
C ASN A 83 -23.39 26.89 4.41
N LEU A 84 -23.87 27.50 5.50
CA LEU A 84 -23.08 27.70 6.71
C LEU A 84 -22.73 26.37 7.39
N GLY A 85 -23.69 25.44 7.46
CA GLY A 85 -23.48 24.10 8.00
C GLY A 85 -22.44 23.32 7.20
N ALA A 86 -22.58 23.30 5.88
CA ALA A 86 -21.59 22.72 4.96
C ALA A 86 -20.19 23.35 5.15
N ALA A 87 -20.10 24.68 5.23
CA ALA A 87 -18.83 25.37 5.45
C ALA A 87 -18.18 25.04 6.81
N TYR A 88 -18.98 24.79 7.86
CA TYR A 88 -18.46 24.34 9.15
C TYR A 88 -17.90 22.92 9.09
N VAL A 89 -18.55 22.00 8.35
CA VAL A 89 -18.04 20.64 8.11
C VAL A 89 -16.68 20.72 7.40
N GLU A 90 -16.59 21.45 6.30
CA GLU A 90 -15.32 21.58 5.55
C GLU A 90 -14.21 22.28 6.37
N ALA A 91 -14.58 23.16 7.30
CA ALA A 91 -13.65 23.84 8.20
C ALA A 91 -13.25 23.01 9.44
N GLY A 92 -13.59 21.72 9.49
CA GLY A 92 -13.23 20.81 10.59
C GLY A 92 -14.03 21.03 11.87
N LYS A 93 -15.24 21.61 11.78
CA LYS A 93 -16.15 21.83 12.91
C LYS A 93 -17.50 21.11 12.66
N PRO A 94 -17.48 19.77 12.52
CA PRO A 94 -18.63 19.02 12.01
C PRO A 94 -19.84 19.05 12.94
N GLN A 95 -19.66 19.10 14.27
CA GLN A 95 -20.79 19.22 15.20
C GLN A 95 -21.58 20.52 14.97
N LYS A 96 -20.88 21.67 14.84
CA LYS A 96 -21.53 22.94 14.49
C LYS A 96 -22.17 22.87 13.11
N GLY A 97 -21.54 22.14 12.19
CA GLY A 97 -22.11 21.83 10.88
C GLY A 97 -23.48 21.15 10.98
N LEU A 98 -23.57 20.07 11.76
CA LEU A 98 -24.82 19.35 12.02
C LEU A 98 -25.90 20.24 12.63
N ASP A 99 -25.54 21.09 13.59
CA ASP A 99 -26.49 22.00 14.24
C ASP A 99 -27.14 22.95 13.22
N PHE A 100 -26.39 23.44 12.23
CA PHE A 100 -26.92 24.29 11.17
C PHE A 100 -27.62 23.51 10.05
N LEU A 101 -27.13 22.32 9.69
CA LEU A 101 -27.75 21.47 8.66
C LEU A 101 -29.11 20.94 9.11
N SER A 102 -29.26 20.58 10.39
CA SER A 102 -30.57 20.17 10.95
C SER A 102 -31.61 21.28 10.92
N GLN A 103 -31.20 22.56 11.00
CA GLN A 103 -32.08 23.73 10.87
C GLN A 103 -32.46 24.04 9.41
N ALA A 104 -31.78 23.44 8.43
CA ALA A 104 -31.94 23.75 7.02
C ALA A 104 -33.16 23.07 6.35
N GLU A 105 -34.09 22.49 7.13
CA GLU A 105 -35.24 21.69 6.69
C GLU A 105 -35.79 22.06 5.29
N THR A 106 -35.87 21.05 4.42
CA THR A 106 -36.29 21.23 3.02
C THR A 106 -37.74 21.70 2.94
N GLY A 107 -38.00 22.75 2.16
CA GLY A 107 -39.35 23.24 1.92
C GLY A 107 -40.26 22.24 1.18
N GLU A 108 -41.54 22.59 1.02
CA GLU A 108 -42.63 21.71 0.52
C GLU A 108 -42.39 21.02 -0.84
N ARG A 109 -41.39 21.45 -1.62
CA ARG A 109 -41.08 20.90 -2.95
C ARG A 109 -39.96 19.85 -2.99
N GLY A 110 -39.32 19.54 -1.85
CA GLY A 110 -38.20 18.58 -1.82
C GLY A 110 -36.94 19.02 -2.58
N GLU A 111 -36.86 20.29 -3.00
CA GLU A 111 -35.66 20.88 -3.59
C GLU A 111 -34.51 20.79 -2.57
N ARG A 112 -33.36 20.20 -2.97
CA ARG A 112 -32.12 20.05 -2.18
C ARG A 112 -32.11 18.98 -1.09
N VAL A 113 -33.09 18.08 -1.05
CA VAL A 113 -33.08 16.95 -0.09
C VAL A 113 -31.83 16.08 -0.28
N ALA A 114 -31.43 15.80 -1.52
CA ALA A 114 -30.24 14.99 -1.81
C ALA A 114 -28.95 15.60 -1.24
N ASP A 115 -28.70 16.88 -1.52
CA ASP A 115 -27.51 17.59 -1.01
C ASP A 115 -27.51 17.75 0.51
N LEU A 116 -28.69 17.92 1.13
CA LEU A 116 -28.82 17.96 2.58
C LEU A 116 -28.46 16.60 3.20
N GLN A 117 -29.00 15.52 2.66
CA GLN A 117 -28.63 14.16 3.10
C GLN A 117 -27.14 13.91 2.93
N PHE A 118 -26.55 14.34 1.80
CA PHE A 118 -25.12 14.23 1.58
C PHE A 118 -24.30 15.01 2.62
N ASN A 119 -24.70 16.25 2.95
CA ASN A 119 -23.98 17.08 3.93
C ASN A 119 -24.13 16.58 5.37
N LEU A 120 -25.31 16.07 5.74
CA LEU A 120 -25.51 15.41 7.03
C LEU A 120 -24.61 14.18 7.13
N ALA A 121 -24.56 13.35 6.08
CA ALA A 121 -23.65 12.22 6.02
C ALA A 121 -22.17 12.63 6.15
N ALA A 122 -21.76 13.67 5.42
CA ALA A 122 -20.41 14.23 5.47
C ALA A 122 -20.03 14.72 6.88
N ALA A 123 -20.98 15.31 7.60
CA ALA A 123 -20.77 15.76 8.97
C ALA A 123 -20.63 14.59 9.94
N HIS A 124 -21.45 13.54 9.80
CA HIS A 124 -21.32 12.29 10.56
C HIS A 124 -20.02 11.53 10.22
N GLU A 125 -19.60 11.50 8.95
CA GLU A 125 -18.31 10.94 8.52
C GLU A 125 -17.16 11.67 9.22
N ALA A 126 -17.20 13.01 9.28
CA ALA A 126 -16.19 13.82 9.95
C ALA A 126 -16.20 13.67 11.49
N LEU A 127 -17.30 13.19 12.08
CA LEU A 127 -17.41 12.83 13.49
C LEU A 127 -17.05 11.36 13.78
N ASP A 128 -16.62 10.60 12.76
CA ASP A 128 -16.35 9.16 12.82
C ASP A 128 -17.61 8.31 13.17
N ASP A 129 -18.81 8.90 13.03
CA ASP A 129 -20.10 8.20 13.16
C ASP A 129 -20.49 7.56 11.81
N HIS A 130 -19.80 6.47 11.48
CA HIS A 130 -19.99 5.77 10.21
C HIS A 130 -21.38 5.13 10.06
N ILE A 131 -22.12 4.89 11.14
CA ILE A 131 -23.46 4.29 11.07
C ILE A 131 -24.45 5.31 10.52
N GLN A 132 -24.48 6.52 11.09
CA GLN A 132 -25.35 7.58 10.57
C GLN A 132 -24.88 8.08 9.20
N ALA A 133 -23.57 8.17 8.98
CA ALA A 133 -23.02 8.55 7.68
C ALA A 133 -23.52 7.62 6.57
N VAL A 134 -23.45 6.29 6.77
CA VAL A 134 -23.97 5.29 5.82
C VAL A 134 -25.45 5.52 5.53
N ARG A 135 -26.27 5.70 6.56
CA ARG A 135 -27.72 5.90 6.41
C ARG A 135 -28.05 7.14 5.56
N HIS A 136 -27.41 8.26 5.86
CA HIS A 136 -27.62 9.51 5.14
C HIS A 136 -27.06 9.46 3.70
N TYR A 137 -25.89 8.83 3.49
CA TYR A 137 -25.34 8.64 2.14
C TYR A 137 -26.20 7.71 1.28
N GLN A 138 -26.77 6.64 1.84
CA GLN A 138 -27.71 5.78 1.12
C GLN A 138 -28.95 6.54 0.65
N GLN A 139 -29.51 7.40 1.51
CA GLN A 139 -30.63 8.27 1.16
C GLN A 139 -30.25 9.27 0.07
N ALA A 140 -29.10 9.93 0.19
CA ALA A 140 -28.59 10.86 -0.80
C ALA A 140 -28.38 10.17 -2.17
N ALA A 141 -27.73 9.01 -2.20
CA ALA A 141 -27.50 8.26 -3.43
C ALA A 141 -28.81 7.84 -4.13
N HIS A 142 -29.80 7.41 -3.37
CA HIS A 142 -31.13 7.09 -3.92
C HIS A 142 -31.81 8.32 -4.55
N LEU A 143 -31.72 9.47 -3.89
CA LEU A 143 -32.31 10.72 -4.39
C LEU A 143 -31.59 11.21 -5.64
N TYR A 144 -30.26 11.23 -5.68
CA TYR A 144 -29.51 11.61 -6.88
C TYR A 144 -29.84 10.69 -8.07
N ARG A 145 -29.97 9.38 -7.84
CA ARG A 145 -30.44 8.44 -8.87
C ARG A 145 -31.81 8.82 -9.42
N SER A 146 -32.77 9.12 -8.54
CA SER A 146 -34.12 9.51 -8.96
C SER A 146 -34.16 10.82 -9.75
N GLN A 147 -33.16 11.68 -9.56
CA GLN A 147 -32.99 12.95 -10.28
C GLN A 147 -32.23 12.77 -11.61
N GLY A 148 -31.68 11.59 -11.87
CA GLY A 148 -30.79 11.35 -13.02
C GLY A 148 -29.39 11.96 -12.87
N ASP A 149 -29.00 12.40 -11.67
CA ASP A 149 -27.67 12.94 -11.40
C ASP A 149 -26.68 11.80 -11.09
N GLY A 150 -26.23 11.12 -12.15
CA GLY A 150 -25.26 10.04 -12.05
C GLY A 150 -23.89 10.50 -11.50
N SER A 151 -23.53 11.78 -11.66
CA SER A 151 -22.26 12.30 -11.12
C SER A 151 -22.32 12.38 -9.60
N SER A 152 -23.36 13.01 -9.05
CA SER A 152 -23.50 13.15 -7.60
C SER A 152 -23.83 11.81 -6.93
N GLU A 153 -24.61 10.94 -7.59
CA GLU A 153 -24.80 9.57 -7.11
C GLU A 153 -23.47 8.83 -7.02
N GLY A 154 -22.64 8.87 -8.09
CA GLY A 154 -21.34 8.22 -8.12
C GLY A 154 -20.44 8.70 -6.97
N ASP A 155 -20.30 10.02 -6.81
CA ASP A 155 -19.50 10.62 -5.72
C ASP A 155 -20.00 10.18 -4.34
N THR A 156 -21.31 10.05 -4.18
CA THR A 156 -21.94 9.61 -2.94
C THR A 156 -21.67 8.13 -2.67
N CYS A 157 -21.74 7.28 -3.69
CA CYS A 157 -21.45 5.85 -3.57
C CYS A 157 -19.97 5.60 -3.22
N ILE A 158 -19.04 6.41 -3.75
CA ILE A 158 -17.62 6.37 -3.32
C ILE A 158 -17.47 6.70 -1.82
N ARG A 159 -18.15 7.75 -1.34
CA ARG A 159 -18.14 8.11 0.10
C ARG A 159 -18.73 7.00 0.97
N LEU A 160 -19.82 6.41 0.50
CA LEU A 160 -20.48 5.28 1.15
C LEU A 160 -19.56 4.06 1.22
N ALA A 161 -18.88 3.72 0.12
CA ALA A 161 -17.87 2.66 0.09
C ALA A 161 -16.76 2.93 1.11
N HIS A 162 -16.23 4.16 1.20
CA HIS A 162 -15.23 4.51 2.20
C HIS A 162 -15.72 4.29 3.63
N CYS A 163 -16.97 4.63 3.95
CA CYS A 163 -17.54 4.36 5.28
C CYS A 163 -17.57 2.85 5.60
N HIS A 164 -17.94 2.01 4.63
CA HIS A 164 -17.90 0.56 4.78
C HIS A 164 -16.46 0.02 4.93
N LEU A 165 -15.48 0.56 4.20
CA LEU A 165 -14.07 0.19 4.35
C LEU A 165 -13.54 0.48 5.77
N ARG A 166 -13.95 1.58 6.39
CA ARG A 166 -13.58 1.91 7.79
C ARG A 166 -14.09 0.87 8.77
N ARG A 167 -15.22 0.25 8.45
CA ARG A 167 -15.85 -0.84 9.19
C ARG A 167 -15.37 -2.23 8.77
N LYS A 168 -14.44 -2.32 7.79
CA LYS A 168 -13.95 -3.56 7.18
C LYS A 168 -15.05 -4.39 6.50
N GLU A 169 -16.10 -3.74 6.04
CA GLU A 169 -17.22 -4.34 5.30
C GLU A 169 -16.87 -4.35 3.80
N TRP A 170 -16.00 -5.27 3.38
CA TRP A 170 -15.46 -5.30 2.02
C TRP A 170 -16.53 -5.55 0.95
N ASN A 171 -17.53 -6.39 1.22
CA ASN A 171 -18.61 -6.66 0.27
C ASN A 171 -19.44 -5.40 -0.01
N ASP A 172 -19.94 -4.75 1.04
CA ASP A 172 -20.73 -3.53 0.89
C ASP A 172 -19.93 -2.40 0.22
N ALA A 173 -18.63 -2.30 0.53
CA ALA A 173 -17.76 -1.35 -0.15
C ALA A 173 -17.65 -1.63 -1.66
N THR A 174 -17.43 -2.89 -2.03
CA THR A 174 -17.38 -3.34 -3.43
C THR A 174 -18.68 -3.05 -4.18
N GLU A 175 -19.83 -3.39 -3.60
CA GLU A 175 -21.14 -3.12 -4.21
C GLU A 175 -21.34 -1.63 -4.47
N ASN A 176 -20.90 -0.77 -3.54
CA ASN A 176 -20.97 0.68 -3.71
C ASN A 176 -19.97 1.22 -4.74
N TYR A 177 -18.77 0.63 -4.87
CA TYR A 177 -17.85 0.97 -5.97
C TYR A 177 -18.42 0.58 -7.34
N LEU A 178 -19.00 -0.62 -7.47
CA LEU A 178 -19.66 -1.05 -8.71
C LEU A 178 -20.85 -0.14 -9.05
N ARG A 179 -21.65 0.22 -8.05
CA ARG A 179 -22.74 1.18 -8.21
C ARG A 179 -22.22 2.56 -8.64
N ALA A 180 -21.13 3.04 -8.05
CA ALA A 180 -20.51 4.30 -8.44
C ALA A 180 -20.04 4.27 -9.90
N ALA A 181 -19.40 3.18 -10.32
CA ALA A 181 -18.95 2.99 -11.70
C ALA A 181 -20.11 3.10 -12.69
N GLU A 182 -21.23 2.45 -12.41
CA GLU A 182 -22.42 2.51 -13.27
C GLU A 182 -23.01 3.92 -13.35
N SER A 183 -23.15 4.60 -12.21
CA SER A 183 -23.64 5.99 -12.17
C SER A 183 -22.72 6.95 -12.92
N TYR A 184 -21.40 6.76 -12.85
CA TYR A 184 -20.43 7.55 -13.62
C TYR A 184 -20.49 7.27 -15.12
N LYS A 185 -20.71 6.01 -15.54
CA LYS A 185 -20.92 5.67 -16.96
C LYS A 185 -22.14 6.41 -17.52
N VAL A 186 -23.27 6.40 -16.80
CA VAL A 186 -24.48 7.13 -17.17
C VAL A 186 -24.22 8.64 -17.27
N ALA A 187 -23.38 9.19 -16.38
CA ALA A 187 -22.98 10.60 -16.40
C ALA A 187 -21.89 10.95 -17.42
N GLY A 188 -21.39 9.99 -18.22
CA GLY A 188 -20.32 10.21 -19.19
C GLY A 188 -18.93 10.38 -18.59
N LYS A 189 -18.75 10.13 -17.28
CA LYS A 189 -17.48 10.27 -16.55
C LYS A 189 -16.67 8.98 -16.58
N MET A 190 -16.09 8.65 -17.74
CA MET A 190 -15.38 7.39 -17.95
C MET A 190 -14.17 7.22 -17.03
N ASP A 191 -13.41 8.29 -16.78
CA ASP A 191 -12.25 8.26 -15.87
C ASP A 191 -12.66 7.85 -14.44
N SER A 192 -13.72 8.48 -13.91
CA SER A 192 -14.25 8.17 -12.58
C SER A 192 -14.85 6.77 -12.52
N ALA A 193 -15.50 6.31 -13.59
CA ALA A 193 -16.02 4.96 -13.69
C ALA A 193 -14.91 3.91 -13.64
N ALA A 194 -13.83 4.10 -14.40
CA ALA A 194 -12.70 3.18 -14.42
C ALA A 194 -11.98 3.13 -13.05
N VAL A 195 -11.78 4.28 -12.42
CA VAL A 195 -11.24 4.34 -11.05
C VAL A 195 -12.13 3.58 -10.06
N ALA A 196 -13.45 3.73 -10.15
CA ALA A 196 -14.38 3.00 -9.30
C ALA A 196 -14.33 1.47 -9.53
N LEU A 197 -14.25 1.01 -10.78
CA LEU A 197 -14.10 -0.42 -11.10
C LEU A 197 -12.78 -1.00 -10.59
N LYS A 198 -11.67 -0.26 -10.72
CA LYS A 198 -10.39 -0.67 -10.12
C LYS A 198 -10.49 -0.79 -8.60
N ASP A 199 -11.18 0.14 -7.93
CA ASP A 199 -11.39 0.04 -6.48
C ASP A 199 -12.30 -1.13 -6.11
N ALA A 200 -13.34 -1.42 -6.90
CA ALA A 200 -14.15 -2.62 -6.73
C ALA A 200 -13.28 -3.88 -6.83
N GLY A 201 -12.54 -4.07 -7.93
CA GLY A 201 -11.67 -5.24 -8.14
C GLY A 201 -10.65 -5.44 -7.00
N ASN A 202 -10.02 -4.36 -6.54
CA ASN A 202 -9.06 -4.42 -5.43
C ASN A 202 -9.69 -4.90 -4.10
N HIS A 203 -10.96 -4.56 -3.86
CA HIS A 203 -11.68 -4.97 -2.65
C HIS A 203 -12.35 -6.32 -2.80
N MET A 204 -12.72 -6.71 -4.02
CA MET A 204 -13.17 -8.08 -4.31
C MET A 204 -12.09 -9.10 -3.95
N LEU A 205 -10.82 -8.81 -4.24
CA LEU A 205 -9.67 -9.66 -3.87
C LEU A 205 -9.48 -9.85 -2.35
N LYS A 206 -10.08 -8.98 -1.54
CA LYS A 206 -10.06 -9.08 -0.07
C LYS A 206 -11.31 -9.76 0.50
N CYS A 207 -12.32 -10.03 -0.33
CA CYS A 207 -13.55 -10.69 0.07
C CYS A 207 -13.55 -12.14 -0.41
N ASP A 208 -13.92 -13.07 0.47
CA ASP A 208 -14.11 -14.49 0.10
C ASP A 208 -15.41 -14.74 -0.69
N CYS A 209 -16.14 -13.67 -1.03
CA CYS A 209 -17.46 -13.72 -1.63
C CYS A 209 -17.47 -13.65 -3.18
N PHE A 210 -16.33 -13.30 -3.80
CA PHE A 210 -16.22 -13.19 -5.26
C PHE A 210 -15.31 -14.27 -5.81
N SER A 211 -15.69 -14.86 -6.94
CA SER A 211 -14.82 -15.78 -7.66
C SER A 211 -13.71 -15.01 -8.39
N ALA A 212 -12.64 -15.70 -8.77
CA ALA A 212 -11.60 -15.10 -9.61
C ALA A 212 -12.18 -14.56 -10.93
N ASP A 213 -13.16 -15.25 -11.52
CA ASP A 213 -13.81 -14.84 -12.77
C ASP A 213 -14.58 -13.52 -12.61
N ASP A 214 -15.25 -13.31 -11.47
CA ASP A 214 -15.92 -12.04 -11.16
C ASP A 214 -14.92 -10.88 -11.12
N VAL A 215 -13.78 -11.09 -10.45
CA VAL A 215 -12.72 -10.07 -10.37
C VAL A 215 -12.15 -9.77 -11.75
N ILE A 216 -11.84 -10.81 -12.53
CA ILE A 216 -11.31 -10.68 -13.89
C ILE A 216 -12.28 -9.90 -14.78
N SER A 217 -13.59 -10.17 -14.67
CA SER A 217 -14.61 -9.45 -15.43
C SER A 217 -14.59 -7.95 -15.12
N VAL A 218 -14.56 -7.57 -13.85
CA VAL A 218 -14.52 -6.16 -13.40
C VAL A 218 -13.22 -5.47 -13.82
N LEU A 219 -12.08 -6.14 -13.70
CA LEU A 219 -10.78 -5.60 -14.12
C LEU A 219 -10.67 -5.44 -15.64
N THR A 220 -11.25 -6.36 -16.41
CA THR A 220 -11.30 -6.29 -17.88
C THR A 220 -12.15 -5.09 -18.32
N GLU A 221 -13.33 -4.91 -17.72
CA GLU A 221 -14.15 -3.73 -17.98
C GLU A 221 -13.41 -2.42 -17.62
N CYS A 222 -12.66 -2.42 -16.50
CA CYS A 222 -11.81 -1.30 -16.14
C CYS A 222 -10.77 -0.97 -17.22
N LEU A 223 -10.11 -1.97 -17.82
CA LEU A 223 -9.14 -1.77 -18.91
C LEU A 223 -9.82 -1.24 -20.18
N GLU A 224 -11.01 -1.74 -20.53
CA GLU A 224 -11.76 -1.23 -21.68
C GLU A 224 -12.13 0.26 -21.53
N LEU A 225 -12.51 0.67 -20.32
CA LEU A 225 -12.75 2.10 -20.03
C LEU A 225 -11.45 2.91 -20.02
N SER A 226 -10.34 2.31 -19.58
CA SER A 226 -9.03 2.96 -19.52
C SER A 226 -8.56 3.46 -20.90
N ALA A 227 -8.93 2.76 -21.98
CA ALA A 227 -8.63 3.18 -23.35
C ALA A 227 -9.28 4.52 -23.75
N LYS A 228 -10.29 5.00 -23.02
CA LYS A 228 -10.99 6.27 -23.27
C LYS A 228 -10.43 7.43 -22.44
N ILE A 229 -9.54 7.15 -21.48
CA ILE A 229 -8.95 8.15 -20.58
C ILE A 229 -7.82 8.86 -21.32
N THR A 230 -7.84 10.20 -21.30
CA THR A 230 -6.80 11.02 -21.98
C THR A 230 -5.72 11.53 -21.03
N GLU A 231 -5.99 11.51 -19.73
CA GLU A 231 -5.09 12.04 -18.71
C GLU A 231 -4.02 10.97 -18.33
N PRO A 232 -2.74 11.19 -18.70
CA PRO A 232 -1.71 10.16 -18.62
C PRO A 232 -1.34 9.78 -17.19
N GLU A 233 -1.44 10.71 -16.24
CA GLU A 233 -1.09 10.46 -14.85
C GLU A 233 -2.07 9.46 -14.20
N THR A 234 -3.37 9.71 -14.36
CA THR A 234 -4.46 8.83 -13.90
C THR A 234 -4.39 7.50 -14.59
N LEU A 235 -4.16 7.49 -15.91
CA LEU A 235 -4.06 6.26 -16.68
C LEU A 235 -2.87 5.39 -16.21
N GLY A 236 -1.71 5.99 -15.94
CA GLY A 236 -0.55 5.28 -15.39
C GLY A 236 -0.80 4.70 -14.00
N LYS A 237 -1.48 5.44 -13.11
CA LYS A 237 -1.90 4.91 -11.80
C LYS A 237 -2.87 3.73 -11.94
N LEU A 238 -3.80 3.85 -12.88
CA LEU A 238 -4.86 2.88 -13.10
C LEU A 238 -4.28 1.56 -13.59
N TYR A 239 -3.46 1.60 -14.65
CA TYR A 239 -2.79 0.40 -15.16
C TYR A 239 -1.89 -0.27 -14.12
N ASN A 240 -1.12 0.50 -13.35
CA ASN A 240 -0.32 -0.07 -12.25
C ASN A 240 -1.21 -0.75 -11.19
N SER A 241 -2.37 -0.16 -10.86
CA SER A 241 -3.27 -0.74 -9.87
C SER A 241 -3.96 -2.01 -10.38
N VAL A 242 -4.40 -2.02 -11.64
CA VAL A 242 -5.01 -3.21 -12.27
C VAL A 242 -3.97 -4.33 -12.42
N GLY A 243 -2.73 -4.00 -12.80
CA GLY A 243 -1.63 -4.95 -12.88
C GLY A 243 -1.32 -5.61 -11.53
N LEU A 244 -1.42 -4.86 -10.42
CA LEU A 244 -1.29 -5.42 -9.07
C LEU A 244 -2.38 -6.44 -8.78
N SER A 245 -3.61 -6.17 -9.21
CA SER A 245 -4.75 -7.07 -9.01
C SER A 245 -4.64 -8.35 -9.83
N PHE A 246 -4.22 -8.26 -11.10
CA PHE A 246 -3.88 -9.46 -11.88
C PHE A 246 -2.72 -10.25 -11.28
N SER A 247 -1.70 -9.58 -10.74
CA SER A 247 -0.60 -10.24 -10.05
C SER A 247 -1.07 -11.00 -8.79
N GLN A 248 -2.04 -10.46 -8.03
CA GLN A 248 -2.64 -11.14 -6.88
C GLN A 248 -3.44 -12.38 -7.30
N LEU A 249 -4.09 -12.33 -8.47
CA LEU A 249 -4.74 -13.48 -9.10
C LEU A 249 -3.76 -14.49 -9.74
N LYS A 250 -2.45 -14.21 -9.70
CA LYS A 250 -1.40 -14.99 -10.37
C LYS A 250 -1.53 -15.02 -11.90
N LEU A 251 -2.26 -14.05 -12.46
CA LEU A 251 -2.36 -13.79 -13.90
C LEU A 251 -1.19 -12.88 -14.33
N PHE A 252 0.00 -13.48 -14.29
CA PHE A 252 1.25 -12.75 -14.51
C PHE A 252 1.42 -12.17 -15.93
N PRO A 253 0.98 -12.83 -17.02
CA PRO A 253 1.02 -12.23 -18.35
C PRO A 253 0.20 -10.93 -18.44
N GLU A 254 -1.03 -10.95 -17.94
CA GLU A 254 -1.96 -9.81 -17.91
C GLU A 254 -1.44 -8.68 -17.02
N ALA A 255 -0.83 -9.04 -15.87
CA ALA A 255 -0.16 -8.09 -15.01
C ALA A 255 1.02 -7.40 -15.71
N SER A 256 1.84 -8.16 -16.44
CA SER A 256 2.99 -7.64 -17.20
C SER A 256 2.53 -6.61 -18.23
N GLU A 257 1.49 -6.93 -19.00
CA GLU A 257 0.93 -6.03 -20.00
C GLU A 257 0.46 -4.71 -19.38
N CYS A 258 -0.28 -4.78 -18.26
CA CYS A 258 -0.71 -3.59 -17.53
C CYS A 258 0.47 -2.72 -17.08
N TYR A 259 1.52 -3.32 -16.51
CA TYR A 259 2.67 -2.52 -16.08
C TYR A 259 3.49 -1.97 -17.25
N GLU A 260 3.61 -2.69 -18.37
CA GLU A 260 4.24 -2.19 -19.60
C GLU A 260 3.48 -0.98 -20.17
N LEU A 261 2.13 -0.98 -20.10
CA LEU A 261 1.30 0.18 -20.44
C LEU A 261 1.49 1.35 -19.46
N ALA A 262 1.68 1.06 -18.17
CA ALA A 262 1.91 2.10 -17.15
C ALA A 262 3.28 2.78 -17.28
N LEU A 263 4.33 2.04 -17.66
CA LEU A 263 5.72 2.47 -17.67
C LEU A 263 5.98 3.79 -18.41
N PRO A 264 5.56 3.99 -19.68
CA PRO A 264 5.78 5.25 -20.39
C PRO A 264 4.99 6.42 -19.78
N LEU A 265 3.83 6.15 -19.17
CA LEU A 265 2.95 7.17 -18.60
C LEU A 265 3.49 7.76 -17.30
N VAL A 266 4.27 6.98 -16.55
CA VAL A 266 4.87 7.42 -15.27
C VAL A 266 6.31 7.89 -15.39
N ARG A 267 6.86 7.98 -16.61
CA ARG A 267 8.29 8.29 -16.86
C ARG A 267 8.74 9.63 -16.26
N SER A 268 7.85 10.62 -16.22
CA SER A 268 8.11 11.94 -15.62
C SER A 268 7.99 11.96 -14.09
N THR A 269 7.58 10.85 -13.46
CA THR A 269 7.34 10.74 -12.02
C THR A 269 8.26 9.66 -11.41
N PRO A 270 9.50 9.99 -11.00
CA PRO A 270 10.51 9.01 -10.60
C PRO A 270 10.05 8.01 -9.53
N ARG A 271 9.29 8.48 -8.54
CA ARG A 271 8.75 7.63 -7.46
C ARG A 271 7.80 6.55 -8.00
N ARG A 272 6.97 6.87 -8.99
CA ARG A 272 6.05 5.90 -9.60
C ARG A 272 6.75 5.00 -10.61
N LEU A 273 7.68 5.57 -11.38
CA LEU A 273 8.52 4.81 -12.29
C LEU A 273 9.25 3.67 -11.55
N ALA A 274 9.85 3.97 -10.40
CA ALA A 274 10.52 2.98 -9.57
C ALA A 274 9.58 1.84 -9.14
N VAL A 275 8.35 2.17 -8.71
CA VAL A 275 7.35 1.18 -8.30
C VAL A 275 6.89 0.31 -9.47
N VAL A 276 6.61 0.91 -10.64
CA VAL A 276 6.19 0.16 -11.84
C VAL A 276 7.31 -0.79 -12.30
N MET A 277 8.57 -0.33 -12.30
CA MET A 277 9.72 -1.18 -12.63
C MET A 277 9.90 -2.32 -11.62
N GLN A 278 9.78 -2.04 -10.32
CA GLN A 278 9.83 -3.08 -9.29
C GLN A 278 8.75 -4.14 -9.52
N ASN A 279 7.53 -3.73 -9.85
CA ASN A 279 6.41 -4.63 -10.11
C ASN A 279 6.62 -5.45 -11.40
N LEU A 280 7.11 -4.85 -12.48
CA LEU A 280 7.51 -5.54 -13.70
C LEU A 280 8.57 -6.61 -13.42
N GLY A 281 9.62 -6.26 -12.69
CA GLY A 281 10.65 -7.22 -12.31
C GLY A 281 10.09 -8.39 -11.50
N ALA A 282 9.16 -8.14 -10.58
CA ALA A 282 8.53 -9.19 -9.78
C ALA A 282 7.64 -10.13 -10.63
N VAL A 283 6.90 -9.58 -11.58
CA VAL A 283 6.09 -10.36 -12.53
C VAL A 283 6.98 -11.19 -13.45
N HIS A 284 8.06 -10.63 -13.98
CA HIS A 284 9.01 -11.40 -14.80
C HIS A 284 9.70 -12.51 -14.02
N ASN A 285 10.00 -12.33 -12.72
CA ASN A 285 10.45 -13.42 -11.85
C ASN A 285 9.41 -14.54 -11.78
N SER A 286 8.12 -14.19 -11.63
CA SER A 286 7.02 -15.16 -11.56
C SER A 286 6.77 -15.89 -12.88
N LEU A 287 7.09 -15.24 -14.01
CA LEU A 287 7.09 -15.82 -15.35
C LEU A 287 8.37 -16.62 -15.69
N ALA A 288 9.30 -16.77 -14.74
CA ALA A 288 10.64 -17.35 -14.94
C ALA A 288 11.48 -16.65 -16.03
N GLN A 289 11.17 -15.39 -16.34
CA GLN A 289 11.90 -14.53 -17.28
C GLN A 289 13.00 -13.76 -16.55
N TYR A 290 13.90 -14.49 -15.88
CA TYR A 290 14.84 -13.93 -14.92
C TYR A 290 15.74 -12.83 -15.50
N ARG A 291 16.19 -12.94 -16.75
CA ARG A 291 17.03 -11.91 -17.38
C ARG A 291 16.32 -10.55 -17.49
N LYS A 292 15.05 -10.54 -17.89
CA LYS A 292 14.24 -9.30 -17.90
C LYS A 292 14.02 -8.77 -16.49
N ALA A 293 13.78 -9.66 -15.53
CA ALA A 293 13.65 -9.27 -14.13
C ALA A 293 14.91 -8.58 -13.59
N LEU A 294 16.11 -9.04 -13.98
CA LEU A 294 17.37 -8.39 -13.58
C LEU A 294 17.43 -6.92 -14.03
N GLU A 295 17.05 -6.63 -15.27
CA GLU A 295 17.07 -5.28 -15.83
C GLU A 295 16.17 -4.35 -15.01
N TYR A 296 14.91 -4.75 -14.83
CA TYR A 296 13.94 -3.97 -14.07
C TYR A 296 14.31 -3.81 -12.59
N HIS A 297 14.77 -4.86 -11.91
CA HIS A 297 15.14 -4.76 -10.49
C HIS A 297 16.37 -3.89 -10.27
N ARG A 298 17.36 -3.90 -11.18
CA ARG A 298 18.53 -3.02 -11.10
C ARG A 298 18.14 -1.55 -11.25
N GLU A 299 17.33 -1.23 -12.26
CA GLU A 299 16.84 0.14 -12.48
C GLU A 299 15.97 0.62 -11.32
N ALA A 300 15.04 -0.20 -10.85
CA ALA A 300 14.19 0.11 -9.69
C ALA A 300 15.02 0.33 -8.41
N ALA A 301 16.02 -0.52 -8.14
CA ALA A 301 16.90 -0.37 -6.98
C ALA A 301 17.69 0.94 -7.03
N ALA A 302 18.19 1.34 -8.21
CA ALA A 302 18.90 2.59 -8.40
C ALA A 302 17.99 3.80 -8.15
N LEU A 303 16.76 3.79 -8.70
CA LEU A 303 15.78 4.84 -8.50
C LEU A 303 15.32 4.93 -7.03
N HIS A 304 15.01 3.82 -6.38
CA HIS A 304 14.67 3.84 -4.96
C HIS A 304 15.82 4.33 -4.10
N GLY A 305 17.07 4.01 -4.46
CA GLY A 305 18.25 4.56 -3.80
C GLY A 305 18.37 6.08 -3.92
N SER A 306 18.20 6.63 -5.13
CA SER A 306 18.27 8.09 -5.33
C SER A 306 17.13 8.84 -4.66
N LEU A 307 15.97 8.19 -4.49
CA LEU A 307 14.80 8.71 -3.78
C LEU A 307 14.85 8.52 -2.25
N GLY A 308 15.94 7.95 -1.71
CA GLY A 308 16.07 7.66 -0.28
C GLY A 308 15.12 6.57 0.25
N SER A 309 14.47 5.81 -0.65
CA SER A 309 13.50 4.77 -0.30
C SER A 309 14.22 3.44 -0.01
N ARG A 310 15.03 3.41 1.07
CA ARG A 310 15.94 2.30 1.41
C ARG A 310 15.24 0.94 1.59
N ARG A 311 14.06 0.91 2.22
CA ARG A 311 13.24 -0.32 2.34
C ARG A 311 12.90 -0.91 0.96
N ALA A 312 12.35 -0.09 0.06
CA ALA A 312 11.95 -0.54 -1.28
C ALA A 312 13.18 -0.97 -2.12
N GLN A 313 14.28 -0.25 -1.99
CA GLN A 313 15.56 -0.64 -2.58
C GLN A 313 16.02 -2.02 -2.10
N GLY A 314 15.89 -2.32 -0.80
CA GLY A 314 16.17 -3.64 -0.23
C GLY A 314 15.31 -4.73 -0.86
N CYS A 315 14.00 -4.49 -1.05
CA CYS A 315 13.11 -5.41 -1.74
C CYS A 315 13.55 -5.69 -3.19
N CYS A 316 13.95 -4.65 -3.94
CA CYS A 316 14.49 -4.82 -5.30
C CYS A 316 15.75 -5.70 -5.31
N PHE A 317 16.67 -5.49 -4.37
CA PHE A 317 17.88 -6.31 -4.26
C PHE A 317 17.60 -7.76 -3.88
N CYS A 318 16.62 -8.03 -3.02
CA CYS A 318 16.17 -9.41 -2.74
C CYS A 318 15.62 -10.09 -3.99
N ASN A 319 14.77 -9.40 -4.75
CA ASN A 319 14.20 -9.95 -5.97
C ASN A 319 15.23 -10.13 -7.09
N LEU A 320 16.22 -9.23 -7.15
CA LEU A 320 17.39 -9.36 -8.02
C LEU A 320 18.21 -10.60 -7.65
N ALA A 321 18.49 -10.79 -6.37
CA ALA A 321 19.23 -11.94 -5.86
C ALA A 321 18.52 -13.26 -6.16
N TYR A 322 17.18 -13.28 -6.05
CA TYR A 322 16.38 -14.42 -6.45
C TYR A 322 16.55 -14.74 -7.95
N ALA A 323 16.42 -13.76 -8.83
CA ALA A 323 16.60 -13.95 -10.26
C ALA A 323 18.01 -14.49 -10.62
N LEU A 324 19.06 -13.93 -10.01
CA LEU A 324 20.45 -14.39 -10.18
C LEU A 324 20.63 -15.84 -9.69
N SER A 325 20.03 -16.16 -8.53
CA SER A 325 20.04 -17.50 -7.94
C SER A 325 19.42 -18.54 -8.86
N GLU A 326 18.33 -18.21 -9.55
CA GLU A 326 17.67 -19.08 -10.53
C GLU A 326 18.47 -19.22 -11.83
N LEU A 327 19.22 -18.20 -12.22
CA LEU A 327 20.17 -18.25 -13.34
C LEU A 327 21.47 -19.03 -13.00
N GLY A 328 21.69 -19.35 -11.72
CA GLY A 328 22.89 -20.05 -11.25
C GLY A 328 24.07 -19.13 -10.92
N GLU A 329 23.87 -17.81 -10.96
CA GLU A 329 24.87 -16.78 -10.65
C GLU A 329 24.91 -16.55 -9.12
N LEU A 330 25.38 -17.57 -8.38
CA LEU A 330 25.25 -17.64 -6.93
C LEU A 330 26.07 -16.59 -6.19
N GLU A 331 27.26 -16.25 -6.69
CA GLU A 331 28.12 -15.21 -6.11
C GLU A 331 27.44 -13.84 -6.18
N GLU A 332 26.96 -13.44 -7.36
CA GLU A 332 26.24 -12.17 -7.57
C GLU A 332 24.92 -12.12 -6.80
N ALA A 333 24.21 -13.25 -6.69
CA ALA A 333 23.03 -13.37 -5.84
C ALA A 333 23.38 -13.09 -4.36
N GLY A 334 24.52 -13.61 -3.89
CA GLY A 334 25.03 -13.34 -2.56
C GLY A 334 25.35 -11.86 -2.33
N GLU A 335 25.99 -11.20 -3.29
CA GLU A 335 26.26 -9.75 -3.22
C GLU A 335 24.97 -8.94 -3.19
N SER A 336 24.00 -9.29 -4.02
CA SER A 336 22.69 -8.64 -4.07
C SER A 336 21.96 -8.77 -2.73
N TYR A 337 21.97 -9.95 -2.08
CA TYR A 337 21.39 -10.08 -0.74
C TYR A 337 22.15 -9.29 0.33
N LEU A 338 23.48 -9.11 0.22
CA LEU A 338 24.23 -8.23 1.13
C LEU A 338 23.81 -6.77 0.96
N HIS A 339 23.60 -6.30 -0.27
CA HIS A 339 23.02 -4.97 -0.52
C HIS A 339 21.62 -4.83 0.06
N ALA A 340 20.77 -5.86 -0.09
CA ALA A 340 19.44 -5.88 0.52
C ALA A 340 19.52 -5.79 2.05
N GLN A 341 20.41 -6.58 2.67
CA GLN A 341 20.65 -6.58 4.10
C GLN A 341 21.02 -5.18 4.63
N GLN A 342 21.95 -4.50 3.94
CA GLN A 342 22.34 -3.15 4.32
C GLN A 342 21.20 -2.15 4.15
N ALA A 343 20.44 -2.24 3.05
CA ALA A 343 19.31 -1.34 2.81
C ALA A 343 18.20 -1.48 3.86
N PHE A 344 17.88 -2.71 4.28
CA PHE A 344 16.90 -2.96 5.34
C PHE A 344 17.40 -2.51 6.71
N LYS A 345 18.70 -2.67 6.98
CA LYS A 345 19.32 -2.13 8.19
C LYS A 345 19.23 -0.60 8.24
N ASP A 346 19.48 0.08 7.11
CA ASP A 346 19.40 1.54 7.02
C ASP A 346 17.96 2.07 7.14
N SER A 347 16.95 1.24 6.85
CA SER A 347 15.54 1.58 7.00
C SER A 347 14.89 1.04 8.28
N ASP A 348 15.66 0.46 9.19
CA ASP A 348 15.19 -0.24 10.39
C ASP A 348 14.11 -1.32 10.11
N ASP A 349 14.12 -1.91 8.91
CA ASP A 349 13.18 -2.96 8.51
C ASP A 349 13.68 -4.34 8.97
N SER A 350 13.35 -4.68 10.20
CA SER A 350 13.71 -5.99 10.78
C SER A 350 13.17 -7.17 9.97
N SER A 351 12.01 -7.01 9.32
CA SER A 351 11.39 -8.09 8.53
C SER A 351 12.21 -8.36 7.26
N GLY A 352 12.46 -7.32 6.47
CA GLY A 352 13.31 -7.45 5.28
C GLY A 352 14.72 -7.92 5.63
N HIS A 353 15.27 -7.46 6.76
CA HIS A 353 16.61 -7.85 7.20
C HIS A 353 16.72 -9.36 7.44
N TRP A 354 15.80 -9.98 8.20
CA TRP A 354 15.90 -11.42 8.43
C TRP A 354 15.68 -12.23 7.15
N GLN A 355 14.84 -11.75 6.22
CA GLN A 355 14.62 -12.40 4.91
C GLN A 355 15.88 -12.34 4.03
N ALA A 356 16.61 -11.22 4.04
CA ALA A 356 17.89 -11.13 3.35
C ALA A 356 18.93 -12.09 3.94
N CYS A 357 18.97 -12.24 5.27
CA CYS A 357 19.80 -13.24 5.95
C CYS A 357 19.41 -14.67 5.57
N GLU A 358 18.11 -14.98 5.49
CA GLU A 358 17.63 -16.27 5.01
C GLU A 358 18.12 -16.56 3.58
N GLY A 359 17.98 -15.59 2.67
CA GLY A 359 18.47 -15.67 1.31
C GLY A 359 19.97 -15.95 1.24
N LEU A 360 20.79 -15.20 2.00
CA LEU A 360 22.23 -15.43 2.12
C LEU A 360 22.56 -16.84 2.62
N GLY A 361 21.83 -17.33 3.63
CA GLY A 361 21.98 -18.69 4.13
C GLY A 361 21.78 -19.73 3.03
N GLY A 362 20.72 -19.57 2.22
CA GLY A 362 20.43 -20.44 1.09
C GLY A 362 21.51 -20.41 0.01
N ILE A 363 21.98 -19.22 -0.36
CA ILE A 363 23.07 -19.06 -1.33
C ILE A 363 24.35 -19.74 -0.83
N LYS A 364 24.74 -19.54 0.43
CA LYS A 364 25.94 -20.19 1.00
C LYS A 364 25.81 -21.70 1.08
N LEU A 365 24.61 -22.22 1.34
CA LEU A 365 24.35 -23.65 1.32
C LEU A 365 24.54 -24.24 -0.10
N ARG A 366 24.02 -23.57 -1.13
CA ARG A 366 24.21 -23.95 -2.54
C ARG A 366 25.67 -23.87 -2.98
N LEU A 367 26.42 -22.88 -2.49
CA LEU A 367 27.86 -22.76 -2.67
C LEU A 367 28.71 -23.77 -1.86
N ARG A 368 28.07 -24.70 -1.13
CA ARG A 368 28.73 -25.69 -0.27
C ARG A 368 29.59 -25.07 0.85
N ASP A 369 29.20 -23.90 1.34
CA ASP A 369 29.78 -23.24 2.52
C ASP A 369 28.79 -23.31 3.70
N PRO A 370 28.68 -24.48 4.37
CA PRO A 370 27.69 -24.67 5.43
C PRO A 370 28.00 -23.82 6.67
N ASP A 371 29.26 -23.44 6.90
CA ASP A 371 29.64 -22.60 8.03
C ASP A 371 29.04 -21.20 7.92
N LYS A 372 29.15 -20.56 6.75
CA LYS A 372 28.48 -19.28 6.51
C LYS A 372 26.96 -19.43 6.43
N ALA A 373 26.45 -20.53 5.89
CA ALA A 373 25.00 -20.77 5.87
C ALA A 373 24.41 -20.81 7.29
N ILE A 374 25.04 -21.58 8.20
CA ILE A 374 24.65 -21.66 9.61
C ILE A 374 24.69 -20.28 10.27
N LEU A 375 25.73 -19.48 10.01
CA LEU A 375 25.84 -18.13 10.54
C LEU A 375 24.65 -17.26 10.13
N TYR A 376 24.32 -17.22 8.84
CA TYR A 376 23.21 -16.41 8.34
C TYR A 376 21.84 -16.90 8.80
N TYR A 377 21.59 -18.20 8.85
CA TYR A 377 20.32 -18.72 9.40
C TYR A 377 20.16 -18.41 10.89
N LYS A 378 21.25 -18.45 11.68
CA LYS A 378 21.20 -18.01 13.08
C LYS A 378 20.90 -16.51 13.19
N GLN A 379 21.53 -15.68 12.36
CA GLN A 379 21.23 -14.25 12.31
C GLN A 379 19.77 -13.99 11.92
N ALA A 380 19.24 -14.71 10.94
CA ALA A 380 17.83 -14.64 10.55
C ALA A 380 16.90 -14.97 11.72
N LEU A 381 17.15 -16.06 12.46
CA LEU A 381 16.35 -16.43 13.63
C LEU A 381 16.39 -15.38 14.75
N VAL A 382 17.57 -14.81 15.04
CA VAL A 382 17.72 -13.75 16.04
C VAL A 382 16.91 -12.51 15.64
N LEU A 383 16.97 -12.10 14.38
CA LEU A 383 16.20 -10.97 13.86
C LEU A 383 14.70 -11.27 13.86
N LEU A 384 14.31 -12.48 13.44
CA LEU A 384 12.93 -12.93 13.44
C LEU A 384 12.30 -12.85 14.83
N SER A 385 13.04 -13.25 15.88
CA SER A 385 12.55 -13.18 17.27
C SER A 385 12.25 -11.75 17.76
N LYS A 386 12.77 -10.72 17.08
CA LYS A 386 12.50 -9.31 17.39
C LYS A 386 11.29 -8.76 16.63
N CYS A 387 10.82 -9.47 15.61
CA CYS A 387 9.64 -9.08 14.85
C CYS A 387 8.37 -9.48 15.63
N LYS A 388 7.41 -8.56 15.71
CA LYS A 388 6.06 -8.84 16.21
C LYS A 388 5.27 -9.55 15.09
N ASP A 389 4.37 -10.46 15.45
CA ASP A 389 3.41 -11.11 14.53
C ASP A 389 4.00 -11.97 13.40
N VAL A 390 5.07 -12.71 13.68
CA VAL A 390 5.59 -13.74 12.79
C VAL A 390 4.92 -15.07 13.07
N SER A 391 4.44 -15.75 12.01
CA SER A 391 3.88 -17.10 12.12
C SER A 391 4.93 -18.11 12.60
N SER A 392 4.54 -18.99 13.52
CA SER A 392 5.38 -20.12 13.99
C SER A 392 5.92 -20.95 12.82
N SER A 393 5.18 -21.06 11.72
CA SER A 393 5.60 -21.77 10.51
C SER A 393 6.87 -21.20 9.85
N VAL A 394 7.07 -19.88 9.91
CA VAL A 394 8.27 -19.23 9.35
C VAL A 394 9.49 -19.56 10.21
N GLN A 395 9.32 -19.54 11.53
CA GLN A 395 10.37 -19.93 12.45
C GLN A 395 10.74 -21.41 12.27
N GLU A 396 9.76 -22.30 12.14
CA GLU A 396 9.98 -23.72 11.87
C GLU A 396 10.73 -23.93 10.54
N SER A 397 10.34 -23.23 9.48
CA SER A 397 11.04 -23.29 8.18
C SER A 397 12.51 -22.88 8.30
N LEU A 398 12.82 -21.79 9.00
CA LEU A 398 14.21 -21.37 9.23
C LEU A 398 14.99 -22.39 10.08
N VAL A 399 14.37 -22.99 11.09
CA VAL A 399 15.00 -24.05 11.90
C VAL A 399 15.29 -25.29 11.05
N ASN A 400 14.41 -25.65 10.12
CA ASN A 400 14.65 -26.75 9.19
C ASN A 400 15.84 -26.44 8.26
N LYS A 401 15.88 -25.25 7.67
CA LYS A 401 17.02 -24.80 6.82
C LYS A 401 18.34 -24.76 7.58
N LEU A 402 18.31 -24.32 8.84
CA LEU A 402 19.48 -24.38 9.73
C LEU A 402 19.92 -25.83 10.00
N SER A 403 18.96 -26.73 10.20
CA SER A 403 19.22 -28.16 10.42
C SER A 403 19.84 -28.81 9.20
N GLU A 404 19.36 -28.49 7.99
CA GLU A 404 19.96 -28.93 6.72
C GLU A 404 21.41 -28.46 6.58
N ALA A 405 21.69 -27.19 6.92
CA ALA A 405 23.05 -26.65 6.89
C ALA A 405 23.99 -27.39 7.87
N LEU A 406 23.50 -27.72 9.07
CA LEU A 406 24.24 -28.52 10.06
C LEU A 406 24.49 -29.95 9.57
N GLN A 407 23.49 -30.60 8.97
CA GLN A 407 23.64 -31.93 8.39
C GLN A 407 24.66 -31.95 7.25
N LEU A 408 24.63 -30.94 6.36
CA LEU A 408 25.62 -30.82 5.29
C LEU A 408 27.04 -30.67 5.86
N LYS A 409 27.20 -29.84 6.91
CA LYS A 409 28.50 -29.70 7.59
C LYS A 409 29.00 -31.03 8.14
N LEU A 410 28.14 -31.79 8.82
CA LEU A 410 28.47 -33.11 9.36
C LEU A 410 28.84 -34.10 8.24
N ALA A 411 28.09 -34.12 7.15
CA ALA A 411 28.36 -34.99 6.00
C ALA A 411 29.72 -34.69 5.35
N ILE A 412 30.08 -33.42 5.21
CA ILE A 412 31.40 -33.01 4.70
C ILE A 412 32.51 -33.47 5.66
N GLN A 413 32.32 -33.29 6.97
CA GLN A 413 33.29 -33.73 7.98
C GLN A 413 33.48 -35.25 7.99
N GLN A 414 32.41 -36.04 7.84
CA GLN A 414 32.48 -37.50 7.80
C GLN A 414 33.12 -38.06 6.52
N ARG A 415 33.10 -37.30 5.41
CA ARG A 415 33.79 -37.68 4.16
C ARG A 415 35.31 -37.44 4.21
N VAL A 416 35.81 -36.66 5.17
CA VAL A 416 37.25 -36.50 5.39
C VAL A 416 37.70 -37.62 6.35
N PRO A 417 38.46 -38.64 5.89
CA PRO A 417 38.88 -39.72 6.78
C PRO A 417 39.77 -39.15 7.90
N PRO A 418 39.60 -39.61 9.15
CA PRO A 418 40.39 -39.10 10.27
C PRO A 418 41.87 -39.43 10.05
N VAL A 419 42.67 -38.39 9.75
CA VAL A 419 44.12 -38.47 9.52
C VAL A 419 44.87 -39.20 10.65
N ARG A 420 44.33 -39.20 11.87
CA ARG A 420 44.91 -39.91 13.02
C ARG A 420 44.75 -41.43 12.99
N GLN A 421 43.70 -41.96 12.37
CA GLN A 421 43.53 -43.41 12.25
C GLN A 421 44.39 -43.97 11.12
N THR A 422 44.47 -43.28 9.98
CA THR A 422 45.27 -43.71 8.83
C THR A 422 46.77 -43.77 9.12
N ILE A 423 47.30 -42.86 9.96
CA ILE A 423 48.71 -42.92 10.38
C ILE A 423 48.95 -44.08 11.37
N LYS A 424 48.07 -44.30 12.35
CA LYS A 424 48.19 -45.41 13.30
C LYS A 424 48.06 -46.77 12.61
N GLU A 425 47.16 -46.89 11.64
CA GLU A 425 46.98 -48.12 10.85
C GLU A 425 48.15 -48.35 9.90
N ARG A 426 48.65 -47.32 9.20
CA ARG A 426 49.91 -47.42 8.43
C ARG A 426 51.07 -47.88 9.31
N ASN A 427 51.23 -47.29 10.49
CA ASN A 427 52.32 -47.65 11.41
C ASN A 427 52.16 -49.10 11.92
N ARG A 428 50.93 -49.56 12.21
CA ARG A 428 50.67 -50.96 12.57
C ARG A 428 50.93 -51.91 11.40
N GLN A 429 50.61 -51.52 10.17
CA GLN A 429 50.82 -52.32 8.98
C GLN A 429 52.32 -52.44 8.64
N HIS A 430 53.08 -51.36 8.75
CA HIS A 430 54.54 -51.37 8.63
C HIS A 430 55.20 -52.25 9.69
N LEU A 431 54.74 -52.21 10.95
CA LEU A 431 55.25 -53.08 12.01
C LEU A 431 54.98 -54.57 11.73
N ARG A 432 53.79 -54.91 11.22
CA ARG A 432 53.45 -56.31 10.84
C ARG A 432 54.30 -56.81 9.67
N ILE A 433 54.59 -55.96 8.69
CA ILE A 433 55.45 -56.32 7.54
C ILE A 433 56.90 -56.50 8.00
N ALA A 434 57.41 -55.64 8.89
CA ALA A 434 58.74 -55.79 9.46
C ALA A 434 58.87 -57.08 10.28
N GLN A 435 57.87 -57.41 11.09
CA GLN A 435 57.83 -58.66 11.86
C GLN A 435 57.81 -59.89 10.95
N ARG A 436 57.02 -59.86 9.85
CA ARG A 436 57.01 -60.95 8.87
C ARG A 436 58.36 -61.14 8.18
N ARG A 437 59.02 -60.04 7.76
CA ARG A 437 60.36 -60.10 7.18
C ARG A 437 61.37 -60.70 8.14
N ASN A 438 61.37 -60.28 9.40
CA ASN A 438 62.26 -60.86 10.41
C ASN A 438 61.99 -62.35 10.63
N THR A 439 60.73 -62.79 10.63
CA THR A 439 60.40 -64.22 10.74
C THR A 439 60.78 -65.01 9.49
N GLU A 440 60.63 -64.43 8.29
CA GLU A 440 61.04 -65.06 7.03
C GLU A 440 62.56 -65.17 6.93
N GLU A 441 63.30 -64.16 7.36
CA GLU A 441 64.77 -64.19 7.47
C GLU A 441 65.23 -65.24 8.48
N MET A 442 64.60 -65.31 9.65
CA MET A 442 64.92 -66.31 10.67
C MET A 442 64.63 -67.74 10.18
N MET A 443 63.51 -67.94 9.48
CA MET A 443 63.15 -69.24 8.88
C MET A 443 64.05 -69.60 7.68
N ALA A 444 64.50 -68.63 6.90
CA ALA A 444 65.47 -68.84 5.82
C ALA A 444 66.86 -69.19 6.36
N GLU A 445 67.27 -68.60 7.48
CA GLU A 445 68.52 -68.91 8.16
C GLU A 445 68.51 -70.28 8.85
N GLN A 446 67.34 -70.72 9.32
CA GLN A 446 67.13 -72.10 9.79
C GLN A 446 67.19 -73.11 8.64
N ARG A 447 66.62 -72.79 7.47
CA ARG A 447 66.72 -73.63 6.26
C ARG A 447 68.13 -73.71 5.67
N ARG A 448 69.00 -72.72 5.93
CA ARG A 448 70.43 -72.77 5.55
C ARG A 448 71.26 -73.72 6.39
N LYS A 449 70.73 -74.26 7.50
CA LYS A 449 71.44 -75.18 8.42
C LYS A 449 71.05 -76.66 8.25
N GLU A 450 70.18 -77.01 7.31
CA GLU A 450 69.83 -78.41 7.01
C GLU A 450 70.68 -78.96 5.86
N PRO A 451 71.24 -80.18 5.97
CA PRO A 451 72.06 -80.76 4.91
C PRO A 451 71.19 -81.20 3.72
N LEU A 452 71.65 -80.86 2.51
CA LEU A 452 71.01 -81.19 1.24
C LEU A 452 70.80 -82.70 1.10
N ASN A 453 69.56 -83.12 0.87
CA ASN A 453 69.26 -84.42 0.30
C ASN A 453 68.52 -84.22 -1.03
N SER A 454 69.14 -84.72 -2.10
CA SER A 454 68.73 -84.51 -3.48
C SER A 454 67.64 -85.49 -3.91
N HIS A 455 66.48 -85.00 -4.32
CA HIS A 455 65.67 -85.64 -5.36
C HIS A 455 64.92 -84.60 -6.18
N ARG A 456 65.19 -84.63 -7.48
CA ARG A 456 64.64 -83.77 -8.54
C ARG A 456 63.44 -84.50 -9.14
N VAL A 457 62.26 -83.89 -9.07
CA VAL A 457 61.07 -84.28 -9.85
C VAL A 457 60.61 -83.06 -10.62
N GLU A 458 60.49 -83.22 -11.93
CA GLU A 458 60.02 -82.22 -12.88
C GLU A 458 58.49 -82.25 -12.93
N GLU A 459 57.83 -81.13 -12.64
CA GLU A 459 56.41 -80.93 -12.94
C GLU A 459 56.22 -79.73 -13.87
N LYS A 460 55.58 -80.00 -15.00
CA LYS A 460 55.11 -79.05 -16.00
C LYS A 460 53.74 -78.54 -15.56
N GLU A 461 53.53 -77.22 -15.54
CA GLU A 461 52.18 -76.65 -15.52
C GLU A 461 51.99 -75.56 -16.58
N SER A 462 50.81 -75.69 -17.18
CA SER A 462 50.29 -75.11 -18.41
C SER A 462 49.63 -73.75 -18.21
N ARG A 463 49.82 -72.85 -19.17
CA ARG A 463 49.07 -71.59 -19.34
C ARG A 463 47.74 -71.83 -20.08
N PRO A 464 46.63 -71.18 -19.70
CA PRO A 464 45.52 -70.96 -20.61
C PRO A 464 45.53 -69.54 -21.19
N THR A 465 45.34 -69.51 -22.51
CA THR A 465 44.98 -68.36 -23.34
C THR A 465 43.48 -68.10 -23.27
N GLU A 466 43.06 -66.85 -23.10
CA GLU A 466 41.68 -66.43 -23.41
C GLU A 466 41.65 -65.21 -24.34
N THR A 467 40.73 -65.33 -25.28
CA THR A 467 40.58 -64.62 -26.54
C THR A 467 39.80 -63.32 -26.42
N SER A 468 40.24 -62.33 -27.20
CA SER A 468 39.52 -61.09 -27.53
C SER A 468 38.23 -61.37 -28.32
N SER A 469 37.10 -60.79 -27.91
CA SER A 469 35.93 -60.63 -28.78
C SER A 469 35.35 -59.23 -28.65
N GLN A 470 35.47 -58.49 -29.75
CA GLN A 470 34.78 -57.25 -30.03
C GLN A 470 33.28 -57.52 -30.27
N ARG A 471 32.39 -56.71 -29.69
CA ARG A 471 31.02 -56.54 -30.21
C ARG A 471 30.68 -55.06 -30.32
N LYS A 472 30.41 -54.65 -31.57
CA LYS A 472 29.68 -53.45 -31.97
C LYS A 472 28.16 -53.75 -32.03
N PRO A 473 27.29 -52.72 -32.04
CA PRO A 473 25.89 -52.80 -31.61
C PRO A 473 24.91 -53.09 -32.76
N PRO A 474 23.62 -53.36 -32.48
CA PRO A 474 22.56 -53.18 -33.45
C PRO A 474 21.82 -51.85 -33.23
N GLY A 475 21.48 -51.22 -34.35
CA GLY A 475 20.81 -49.94 -34.45
C GLY A 475 19.27 -50.01 -34.46
N ASP A 476 18.74 -48.83 -34.75
CA ASP A 476 17.37 -48.36 -34.61
C ASP A 476 16.30 -49.15 -35.38
N MET A 477 15.11 -49.22 -34.78
CA MET A 477 13.85 -49.22 -35.53
C MET A 477 12.90 -48.17 -34.97
N ILE A 478 12.51 -47.28 -35.88
CA ILE A 478 11.53 -46.22 -35.74
C ILE A 478 10.13 -46.83 -35.63
N SER A 479 9.34 -46.37 -34.66
CA SER A 479 7.88 -46.39 -34.75
C SER A 479 7.32 -45.05 -34.27
N SER A 480 6.69 -44.38 -35.22
CA SER A 480 5.94 -43.15 -35.08
C SER A 480 4.64 -43.37 -34.30
N ARG A 481 4.36 -42.51 -33.31
CA ARG A 481 2.99 -42.06 -33.10
C ARG A 481 2.92 -40.72 -32.37
N ALA A 482 2.07 -39.88 -32.94
CA ALA A 482 1.74 -38.53 -32.54
C ALA A 482 1.40 -38.38 -31.05
N THR A 483 1.89 -37.30 -30.46
CA THR A 483 1.31 -36.72 -29.23
C THR A 483 0.78 -35.34 -29.55
N GLN A 484 -0.53 -35.25 -29.38
CA GLN A 484 -1.32 -34.03 -29.30
C GLN A 484 -0.69 -33.05 -28.30
N THR A 485 -0.78 -31.77 -28.66
CA THR A 485 -0.57 -30.62 -27.80
C THR A 485 -1.47 -30.71 -26.56
N VAL A 486 -0.87 -31.08 -25.43
CA VAL A 486 -1.46 -30.94 -24.09
C VAL A 486 -0.77 -29.76 -23.43
N ARG A 487 -1.57 -28.75 -23.05
CA ARG A 487 -1.16 -27.59 -22.24
C ARG A 487 -0.61 -28.09 -20.90
N PRO A 488 0.58 -27.65 -20.44
CA PRO A 488 1.04 -28.03 -19.11
C PRO A 488 0.30 -27.25 -18.03
N ASP A 489 -0.28 -27.97 -17.07
CA ASP A 489 -0.84 -27.45 -15.83
C ASP A 489 0.25 -26.77 -14.99
N TYR A 490 0.32 -25.43 -15.04
CA TYR A 490 1.18 -24.59 -14.20
C TYR A 490 0.60 -24.45 -12.79
N VAL A 491 0.61 -25.52 -11.98
CA VAL A 491 0.18 -25.40 -10.57
C VAL A 491 1.18 -25.96 -9.55
N ASN A 492 2.20 -26.74 -9.92
CA ASN A 492 3.07 -27.37 -8.92
C ASN A 492 4.56 -27.28 -9.26
N ALA A 493 5.18 -26.10 -9.05
CA ALA A 493 6.63 -25.97 -8.93
C ALA A 493 7.04 -24.56 -8.42
N LEU A 494 6.70 -24.20 -7.18
CA LEU A 494 7.32 -23.05 -6.52
C LEU A 494 8.08 -23.52 -5.26
N PRO A 495 9.41 -23.32 -5.19
CA PRO A 495 10.17 -23.57 -3.97
C PRO A 495 9.69 -22.69 -2.81
N GLU A 496 9.72 -23.22 -1.59
CA GLU A 496 9.21 -22.58 -0.36
C GLU A 496 9.79 -21.18 -0.07
N ALA A 497 10.91 -20.79 -0.69
CA ALA A 497 11.45 -19.43 -0.63
C ALA A 497 10.47 -18.36 -1.19
N ASN A 498 9.57 -18.76 -2.09
CA ASN A 498 8.55 -17.86 -2.65
C ASN A 498 7.32 -17.68 -1.74
N ARG A 499 7.14 -18.49 -0.68
CA ARG A 499 6.09 -18.22 0.32
C ARG A 499 6.41 -16.99 1.18
N ASN A 500 7.69 -16.70 1.41
CA ASN A 500 8.11 -15.52 2.17
C ASN A 500 8.17 -14.24 1.31
N LEU A 501 8.26 -14.36 -0.02
CA LEU A 501 8.01 -13.26 -0.97
C LEU A 501 6.51 -13.09 -1.27
N ASN A 502 5.70 -14.14 -1.08
CA ASN A 502 4.25 -13.99 -0.97
C ASN A 502 3.86 -13.06 0.19
N ASN A 503 4.71 -12.75 1.17
CA ASN A 503 4.44 -11.69 2.16
C ASN A 503 4.56 -10.26 1.62
N THR A 504 4.86 -10.03 0.34
CA THR A 504 4.51 -8.74 -0.30
C THR A 504 3.08 -8.73 -0.88
N TYR A 505 2.42 -9.90 -0.99
CA TYR A 505 1.07 -10.05 -1.57
C TYR A 505 0.01 -10.67 -0.62
N GLU A 506 0.37 -11.42 0.43
CA GLU A 506 -0.55 -12.08 1.40
C GLU A 506 -0.66 -11.31 2.73
N LYS A 507 0.37 -10.56 3.13
CA LYS A 507 0.19 -9.35 3.91
C LYS A 507 0.53 -8.23 2.94
N PRO A 508 -0.44 -7.46 2.47
CA PRO A 508 -0.05 -6.31 1.69
C PRO A 508 0.91 -5.48 2.55
N CYS A 509 1.98 -5.00 1.94
CA CYS A 509 2.53 -3.72 2.33
C CYS A 509 1.46 -2.64 2.01
N LEU A 510 0.30 -2.71 2.69
CA LEU A 510 -0.84 -1.78 2.63
C LEU A 510 -0.57 -0.56 3.51
N GLU A 511 0.70 -0.20 3.69
CA GLU A 511 1.12 1.15 4.05
C GLU A 511 1.84 1.81 2.87
N TYR A 512 1.37 1.55 1.64
CA TYR A 512 1.27 2.63 0.68
C TYR A 512 -0.15 3.17 0.76
N ASN A 513 -0.40 4.04 1.73
CA ASN A 513 -1.36 5.11 1.50
C ASN A 513 -0.90 5.77 0.19
N ASN A 514 -1.68 5.63 -0.88
CA ASN A 514 -1.74 6.71 -1.84
C ASN A 514 -1.92 7.98 -1.00
N PRO A 515 -1.00 8.96 -1.01
CA PRO A 515 -1.44 10.29 -0.72
C PRO A 515 -2.50 10.54 -1.78
N THR A 516 -3.76 10.54 -1.37
CA THR A 516 -4.78 11.27 -2.10
C THR A 516 -4.23 12.70 -2.15
N ASP A 517 -3.64 13.07 -3.28
CA ASP A 517 -3.25 14.45 -3.57
C ASP A 517 -4.54 15.26 -3.67
N SER A 518 -5.07 15.63 -2.52
CA SER A 518 -5.77 16.88 -2.36
C SER A 518 -4.78 17.88 -1.79
N HIS A 519 -4.06 18.53 -2.71
CA HIS A 519 -3.58 19.91 -2.65
C HIS A 519 -2.30 20.28 -1.88
N LEU A 520 -1.48 21.05 -2.65
CA LEU A 520 -0.40 21.99 -2.32
C LEU A 520 0.94 21.37 -1.87
N GLY A 521 2.10 21.81 -2.32
CA GLY A 521 2.48 23.02 -3.06
C GLY A 521 4.01 23.13 -2.95
N ASP A 522 4.62 23.88 -3.87
CA ASP A 522 6.06 24.10 -3.98
C ASP A 522 6.81 24.25 -2.65
N PHE A 523 7.91 23.50 -2.48
CA PHE A 523 9.10 24.02 -1.80
C PHE A 523 10.35 23.42 -2.46
N ILE A 524 10.95 24.24 -3.32
CA ILE A 524 12.31 24.10 -3.81
C ILE A 524 13.29 24.43 -2.67
N SER A 525 14.36 23.65 -2.63
CA SER A 525 15.70 23.89 -2.06
C SER A 525 15.90 25.11 -1.16
N GLN A 526 16.48 24.86 0.01
CA GLN A 526 17.71 25.54 0.39
C GLN A 526 18.62 24.59 1.17
N GLN A 527 19.86 24.52 0.69
CA GLN A 527 21.02 23.94 1.33
C GLN A 527 21.28 24.64 2.66
N ASP A 528 21.83 23.93 3.64
CA ASP A 528 23.14 24.31 4.16
C ASP A 528 23.79 23.16 4.93
N GLU A 529 25.08 23.03 4.64
CA GLU A 529 26.07 22.19 5.28
C GLU A 529 26.32 22.64 6.73
N ALA A 530 26.61 21.72 7.65
CA ALA A 530 27.82 21.77 8.48
C ALA A 530 27.81 20.73 9.63
N THR A 531 28.82 19.86 9.56
CA THR A 531 29.70 19.41 10.66
C THR A 531 29.14 18.65 11.88
N CYS A 532 29.56 17.38 11.88
CA CYS A 532 29.99 16.58 13.02
C CYS A 532 30.82 17.36 14.07
N GLU A 533 30.51 17.24 15.36
CA GLU A 533 31.48 16.97 16.44
C GLU A 533 30.83 16.72 17.83
N THR A 534 31.16 15.55 18.38
CA THR A 534 31.41 15.17 19.78
C THR A 534 30.88 15.98 20.99
N SER A 535 30.10 15.27 21.81
CA SER A 535 30.36 14.92 23.23
C SER A 535 30.55 15.96 24.35
N ARG A 536 29.85 15.65 25.46
CA ARG A 536 30.15 15.84 26.90
C ARG A 536 29.59 17.07 27.64
N GLN A 537 28.66 16.74 28.55
CA GLN A 537 28.69 16.99 30.00
C GLN A 537 29.19 18.35 30.50
N ASN A 538 28.31 19.12 31.16
CA ASN A 538 28.31 19.24 32.62
C ASN A 538 27.15 20.10 33.15
N GLN A 539 26.58 19.63 34.25
CA GLN A 539 25.77 20.37 35.21
C GLN A 539 26.61 21.46 35.89
N LEU A 540 25.98 22.54 36.36
CA LEU A 540 26.16 23.07 37.71
C LEU A 540 25.12 24.15 38.04
N GLU A 541 24.60 24.01 39.25
CA GLU A 541 23.62 24.82 39.97
C GLU A 541 24.21 26.15 40.46
N ILE A 542 23.34 27.12 40.83
CA ILE A 542 23.21 27.69 42.19
C ILE A 542 22.54 29.09 42.17
N SER A 543 21.50 29.17 43.01
CA SER A 543 20.70 30.26 43.58
C SER A 543 21.30 31.67 43.74
N SER A 544 20.46 32.71 43.70
CA SER A 544 19.78 33.31 44.88
C SER A 544 19.45 34.81 44.73
N ALA A 545 18.35 35.19 45.41
CA ALA A 545 18.01 36.49 45.98
C ALA A 545 17.36 37.59 45.09
N SER A 546 16.04 37.73 45.33
CA SER A 546 15.18 38.93 45.20
C SER A 546 15.51 39.97 46.33
N PRO A 547 14.81 41.12 46.55
CA PRO A 547 13.33 41.21 46.63
C PRO A 547 12.64 42.57 46.28
N GLU A 548 11.31 42.56 46.49
CA GLU A 548 10.37 43.68 46.73
C GLU A 548 9.87 44.48 45.51
N GLU A 549 8.61 44.83 45.30
CA GLU A 549 7.26 44.73 45.91
C GLU A 549 6.31 45.05 44.70
N GLU A 550 5.03 44.69 44.55
CA GLU A 550 3.88 44.93 45.40
C GLU A 550 2.62 44.31 44.71
N SER A 551 1.87 43.50 45.48
CA SER A 551 0.41 43.41 45.58
C SER A 551 -0.53 43.09 44.38
N THR A 552 -1.20 41.93 44.54
CA THR A 552 -2.68 41.68 44.46
C THR A 552 -3.39 41.76 43.10
N GLU A 553 -4.27 40.86 42.63
CA GLU A 553 -4.99 39.66 43.12
C GLU A 553 -5.54 38.94 41.86
N ALA A 554 -5.14 37.70 41.55
CA ALA A 554 -5.84 36.44 41.82
C ALA A 554 -7.14 36.15 41.00
N LEU A 555 -6.96 35.39 39.91
CA LEU A 555 -7.94 34.48 39.29
C LEU A 555 -7.83 33.09 39.98
N PRO A 556 -8.93 32.34 40.19
CA PRO A 556 -8.84 30.94 40.57
C PRO A 556 -8.68 30.02 39.36
N SER A 557 -7.72 29.10 39.51
CA SER A 557 -7.35 27.98 38.65
C SER A 557 -8.43 26.92 38.49
N ALA A 558 -8.48 26.25 37.33
CA ALA A 558 -8.78 24.82 37.25
C ALA A 558 -8.26 24.19 35.95
N HIS A 559 -7.35 23.23 36.11
CA HIS A 559 -7.09 22.05 35.29
C HIS A 559 -6.98 22.18 33.76
N LEU A 560 -5.74 22.08 33.28
CA LEU A 560 -5.40 21.59 31.94
C LEU A 560 -5.67 20.08 31.84
N PRO A 561 -6.42 19.60 30.85
CA PRO A 561 -6.29 18.24 30.35
C PRO A 561 -5.42 18.20 29.09
N ASN A 562 -4.60 17.15 29.02
CA ASN A 562 -3.78 16.75 27.89
C ASN A 562 -4.58 16.67 26.58
N GLU A 563 -4.19 17.44 25.57
CA GLU A 563 -4.59 17.23 24.18
C GLU A 563 -3.44 16.54 23.41
N GLU A 564 -3.35 15.22 23.54
CA GLU A 564 -2.81 14.37 22.48
C GLU A 564 -4.00 13.68 21.80
N SER A 565 -4.61 14.38 20.84
CA SER A 565 -5.42 13.75 19.81
C SER A 565 -5.11 14.41 18.48
N THR A 566 -4.15 13.84 17.75
CA THR A 566 -3.88 14.15 16.35
C THR A 566 -5.07 13.68 15.51
N SER A 567 -6.15 14.47 15.46
CA SER A 567 -7.15 14.32 14.42
C SER A 567 -6.51 14.76 13.11
N ILE A 568 -6.12 13.80 12.28
CA ILE A 568 -5.83 14.05 10.86
C ILE A 568 -7.10 14.69 10.30
N ASN A 569 -7.07 16.01 10.08
CA ASN A 569 -8.17 16.78 9.51
C ASN A 569 -8.44 16.27 8.08
N ARG A 570 -9.27 15.24 7.96
CA ARG A 570 -9.75 14.74 6.68
C ARG A 570 -10.78 15.75 6.20
N THR A 571 -10.41 16.55 5.22
CA THR A 571 -11.34 17.48 4.58
C THR A 571 -12.40 16.70 3.81
N VAL A 572 -13.54 16.48 4.44
CA VAL A 572 -14.76 16.01 3.78
C VAL A 572 -15.29 17.18 2.94
N LYS A 573 -15.53 16.94 1.64
CA LYS A 573 -16.12 17.95 0.76
C LYS A 573 -17.63 17.97 0.97
N SER A 574 -18.21 19.15 1.04
CA SER A 574 -19.65 19.35 1.20
C SER A 574 -20.26 19.91 -0.10
N ARG A 575 -21.59 19.83 -0.21
CA ARG A 575 -22.38 20.43 -1.28
C ARG A 575 -22.90 21.79 -0.84
N PHE A 576 -22.92 22.76 -1.75
CA PHE A 576 -23.38 24.13 -1.50
C PHE A 576 -24.51 24.47 -2.46
N CYS A 577 -25.40 25.37 -2.06
CA CYS A 577 -26.55 25.78 -2.88
C CYS A 577 -26.60 27.30 -3.08
N THR A 578 -27.27 27.73 -4.13
CA THR A 578 -27.66 29.14 -4.29
C THR A 578 -28.81 29.47 -3.34
N VAL A 579 -28.82 30.70 -2.84
CA VAL A 579 -29.74 31.14 -1.78
C VAL A 579 -31.06 31.71 -2.32
N MET A 580 -31.12 32.07 -3.60
CA MET A 580 -32.27 32.70 -4.26
C MET A 580 -32.69 31.93 -5.50
#